data_AF-A0A1H0RFB3-F1
#
_entry.id   AF-A0A1H0RFB3-F1
#
_cell.length_a   1.000
_cell.length_b   1.000
_cell.length_c   1.000
_cell.angle_alpha   90.00
_cell.angle_beta   90.00
_cell.angle_gamma   90.00
#
_symmetry.space_group_name_H-M   'P 1'
#
loop_
_entity.id
_entity.type
_entity.pdbx_description
1 polymer ?
#
loop_
_entity_poly.entity_id
_entity_poly.type
_entity_poly.pdbx_seq_one_letter_code
_entity_poly.pdbx_strand_id
1 'polypeptide(L)'
;MITGTFKYAATTTMLGLICVLTACGIEAQQSSNTQSSPSPQHTEFGSVEEARRAVADVIGCEAAPKTDPIINPELAGYTAEYVVCSKRVQVEWFKTEEARNAEQQLYADSTQPLAVVEGKNWMVVDMSEALQESPSGKDLKGLAQELGGQFKSLNGAK
;
A
#
# COMPACT_ATOMS: atom_id res chain seq x y z
N MET A 1 -35.51 41.11 -36.03
CA MET A 1 -35.80 41.36 -34.60
C MET A 1 -34.59 40.90 -33.80
N ILE A 2 -34.13 41.82 -32.92
CA ILE A 2 -33.13 41.72 -31.84
C ILE A 2 -31.67 41.39 -32.22
N THR A 3 -30.99 42.49 -32.54
CA THR A 3 -29.57 42.81 -32.36
C THR A 3 -29.10 42.60 -30.91
N GLY A 4 -27.84 42.21 -30.70
CA GLY A 4 -27.21 42.20 -29.37
C GLY A 4 -25.69 42.09 -29.42
N THR A 5 -25.01 43.20 -29.67
CA THR A 5 -23.56 43.40 -29.50
C THR A 5 -23.23 43.66 -28.02
N PHE A 6 -22.17 43.06 -27.48
CA PHE A 6 -21.43 43.68 -26.36
C PHE A 6 -19.92 43.55 -26.56
N LYS A 7 -19.28 44.72 -26.49
CA LYS A 7 -17.84 44.99 -26.60
C LYS A 7 -17.26 45.03 -25.19
N TYR A 8 -16.07 44.47 -24.99
CA TYR A 8 -15.11 45.05 -24.05
C TYR A 8 -13.71 44.97 -24.64
N ALA A 9 -13.09 46.15 -24.75
CA ALA A 9 -11.72 46.40 -25.11
C ALA A 9 -11.05 47.10 -23.92
N ALA A 10 -9.78 46.74 -23.63
CA ALA A 10 -8.70 47.60 -23.11
C ALA A 10 -7.52 46.69 -22.69
N THR A 11 -6.34 46.66 -23.33
CA THR A 11 -5.19 47.60 -23.21
C THR A 11 -4.80 47.85 -21.73
N THR A 12 -3.55 47.76 -21.24
CA THR A 12 -2.22 48.01 -21.81
C THR A 12 -1.13 47.61 -20.77
N THR A 13 0.04 47.18 -21.25
CA THR A 13 1.44 47.37 -20.74
C THR A 13 1.74 47.81 -19.29
N MET A 14 2.77 47.20 -18.69
CA MET A 14 4.05 47.90 -18.42
C MET A 14 5.21 46.95 -18.08
N LEU A 15 6.32 47.14 -18.82
CA LEU A 15 7.67 46.74 -18.42
C LEU A 15 8.06 47.49 -17.13
N GLY A 16 8.75 46.78 -16.22
CA GLY A 16 9.38 47.37 -15.05
C GLY A 16 10.64 46.62 -14.67
N LEU A 17 11.73 46.89 -15.37
CA LEU A 17 13.09 46.48 -15.04
C LEU A 17 13.61 47.38 -13.91
N ILE A 18 13.89 46.82 -12.73
CA ILE A 18 14.67 47.50 -11.68
C ILE A 18 15.66 46.51 -11.08
N CYS A 19 16.94 46.68 -11.43
CA CYS A 19 18.08 46.17 -10.68
C CYS A 19 18.33 47.05 -9.45
N VAL A 20 18.44 46.45 -8.27
CA VAL A 20 19.16 47.06 -7.14
C VAL A 20 20.07 46.00 -6.52
N LEU A 21 21.38 46.24 -6.61
CA LEU A 21 22.41 45.56 -5.84
C LEU A 21 22.57 46.30 -4.51
N THR A 22 22.35 45.60 -3.39
CA THR A 22 22.77 46.05 -2.06
C THR A 22 23.43 44.88 -1.35
N ALA A 23 24.65 45.10 -0.85
CA ALA A 23 25.48 44.11 -0.17
C ALA A 23 25.20 44.04 1.35
N CYS A 24 25.64 42.91 1.93
CA CYS A 24 25.90 42.62 3.35
C CYS A 24 24.72 42.29 4.29
N GLY A 25 24.70 41.02 4.67
CA GLY A 25 24.14 40.52 5.93
C GLY A 25 22.69 40.07 5.83
N ILE A 26 22.48 38.74 5.86
CA ILE A 26 21.39 38.02 6.54
C ILE A 26 21.44 36.56 6.02
N GLU A 27 21.46 35.63 6.97
CA GLU A 27 21.47 34.19 6.77
C GLU A 27 20.32 33.76 5.85
N ALA A 28 20.63 33.43 4.60
CA ALA A 28 19.69 32.77 3.71
C ALA A 28 19.60 31.30 4.14
N GLN A 29 18.51 30.99 4.86
CA GLN A 29 17.92 29.65 4.91
C GLN A 29 17.92 29.07 3.50
N GLN A 30 18.87 28.16 3.29
CA GLN A 30 18.90 27.28 2.14
C GLN A 30 17.74 26.31 2.36
N SER A 31 16.56 26.67 1.85
CA SER A 31 15.48 25.74 1.56
C SER A 31 16.01 24.78 0.51
N SER A 32 16.71 23.74 0.97
CA SER A 32 16.87 22.50 0.25
C SER A 32 15.48 21.95 0.04
N ASN A 33 14.90 22.29 -1.10
CA ASN A 33 13.75 21.60 -1.67
C ASN A 33 14.26 20.25 -2.17
N THR A 34 14.64 19.37 -1.22
CA THR A 34 14.81 17.96 -1.49
C THR A 34 13.40 17.42 -1.64
N GLN A 35 12.90 17.45 -2.87
CA GLN A 35 11.76 16.63 -3.27
C GLN A 35 12.22 15.17 -3.23
N SER A 36 12.32 14.65 -2.02
CA SER A 36 12.36 13.23 -1.76
C SER A 36 11.02 12.70 -2.27
N SER A 37 11.03 12.00 -3.40
CA SER A 37 9.97 11.04 -3.68
C SER A 37 9.81 10.21 -2.40
N PRO A 38 8.64 10.19 -1.74
CA PRO A 38 8.49 9.34 -0.57
C PRO A 38 8.68 7.91 -1.08
N SER A 39 9.79 7.27 -0.70
CA SER A 39 9.81 5.81 -0.67
C SER A 39 8.55 5.40 0.08
N PRO A 40 7.77 4.43 -0.44
CA PRO A 40 6.56 3.97 0.22
C PRO A 40 6.89 3.66 1.69
N GLN A 41 6.47 4.54 2.60
CA GLN A 41 6.62 4.26 4.02
C GLN A 41 5.69 3.10 4.29
N HIS A 42 6.19 2.04 4.92
CA HIS A 42 5.44 0.81 5.20
C HIS A 42 4.03 1.16 5.69
N THR A 43 3.05 0.97 4.81
CA THR A 43 1.69 1.45 5.06
C THR A 43 1.12 0.73 6.26
N GLU A 44 0.51 1.49 7.17
CA GLU A 44 -0.26 0.98 8.30
C GLU A 44 -1.74 1.24 8.05
N PHE A 45 -2.59 0.27 8.35
CA PHE A 45 -4.03 0.41 8.18
C PHE A 45 -4.76 0.41 9.52
N GLY A 46 -5.87 1.14 9.61
CA GLY A 46 -6.68 1.22 10.83
C GLY A 46 -7.59 0.01 11.06
N SER A 47 -7.87 -0.79 10.02
CA SER A 47 -8.68 -2.02 10.12
C SER A 47 -8.39 -3.01 8.98
N VAL A 48 -8.93 -4.23 9.10
CA VAL A 48 -8.85 -5.25 8.06
C VAL A 48 -9.54 -4.85 6.75
N GLU A 49 -10.66 -4.12 6.82
CA GLU A 49 -11.37 -3.62 5.62
C GLU A 49 -10.63 -2.50 4.91
N GLU A 50 -9.91 -1.66 5.66
CA GLU A 50 -9.03 -0.65 5.06
C GLU A 50 -7.87 -1.32 4.33
N ALA A 51 -7.20 -2.28 4.98
CA ALA A 51 -6.15 -3.08 4.35
C ALA A 51 -6.66 -3.81 3.11
N ARG A 52 -7.81 -4.48 3.20
CA ARG A 52 -8.44 -5.19 2.07
C ARG A 52 -8.74 -4.27 0.90
N ARG A 53 -9.23 -3.05 1.16
CA ARG A 53 -9.50 -2.08 0.08
C ARG A 53 -8.22 -1.64 -0.61
N ALA A 54 -7.19 -1.28 0.15
CA ALA A 54 -5.90 -0.90 -0.41
C ALA A 54 -5.28 -2.05 -1.24
N VAL A 55 -5.36 -3.30 -0.75
CA VAL A 55 -4.94 -4.48 -1.50
C VAL A 55 -5.78 -4.67 -2.76
N ALA A 56 -7.10 -4.49 -2.67
CA ALA A 56 -8.01 -4.62 -3.81
C ALA A 56 -7.71 -3.59 -4.91
N ASP A 57 -7.32 -2.37 -4.55
CA ASP A 57 -6.98 -1.32 -5.51
C ASP A 57 -5.71 -1.64 -6.31
N VAL A 58 -4.81 -2.48 -5.78
CA VAL A 58 -3.56 -2.87 -6.45
C VAL A 58 -3.70 -4.19 -7.21
N ILE A 59 -4.20 -5.25 -6.57
CA ILE A 59 -4.21 -6.62 -7.15
C ILE A 59 -5.62 -7.12 -7.52
N GLY A 60 -6.66 -6.31 -7.33
CA GLY A 60 -8.04 -6.59 -7.74
C GLY A 60 -8.70 -7.72 -6.94
N CYS A 61 -9.13 -7.46 -5.70
CA CYS A 61 -9.86 -8.46 -4.91
C CYS A 61 -11.29 -8.70 -5.45
N GLU A 62 -11.79 -9.92 -5.24
CA GLU A 62 -13.19 -10.26 -5.48
C GLU A 62 -14.08 -9.49 -4.50
N ALA A 63 -15.20 -8.97 -5.00
CA ALA A 63 -16.17 -8.24 -4.16
C ALA A 63 -16.88 -9.16 -3.15
N ALA A 64 -17.06 -10.43 -3.51
CA ALA A 64 -17.65 -11.47 -2.68
C ALA A 64 -16.85 -12.78 -2.89
N PRO A 65 -15.76 -12.97 -2.12
CA PRO A 65 -14.97 -14.19 -2.19
C PRO A 65 -15.83 -15.41 -1.85
N LYS A 66 -15.57 -16.53 -2.52
CA LYS A 66 -16.35 -17.77 -2.36
C LYS A 66 -15.80 -18.73 -1.30
N THR A 67 -14.72 -18.35 -0.64
CA THR A 67 -13.98 -19.14 0.34
C THR A 67 -13.96 -18.40 1.66
N ASP A 68 -13.98 -19.15 2.75
CA ASP A 68 -13.76 -18.61 4.08
C ASP A 68 -12.25 -18.34 4.29
N PRO A 69 -11.90 -17.34 5.11
CA PRO A 69 -10.51 -17.12 5.50
C PRO A 69 -9.98 -18.32 6.28
N ILE A 70 -8.71 -18.66 6.06
CA ILE A 70 -8.01 -19.67 6.84
C ILE A 70 -7.53 -18.99 8.11
N ILE A 71 -8.11 -19.40 9.24
CA ILE A 71 -7.78 -18.88 10.57
C ILE A 71 -6.77 -19.82 11.22
N ASN A 72 -5.67 -19.27 11.70
CA ASN A 72 -4.66 -20.04 12.42
C ASN A 72 -5.10 -20.27 13.88
N PRO A 73 -5.41 -21.52 14.30
CA PRO A 73 -5.87 -21.78 15.67
C PRO A 73 -4.75 -21.60 16.71
N GLU A 74 -3.48 -21.67 16.32
CA GLU A 74 -2.35 -21.43 17.22
C GLU A 74 -2.23 -19.94 17.60
N LEU A 75 -2.87 -19.06 16.83
CA LEU A 75 -3.07 -17.66 17.17
C LEU A 75 -4.33 -17.40 17.99
N ALA A 76 -5.03 -18.42 18.48
CA ALA A 76 -6.20 -18.25 19.34
C ALA A 76 -5.82 -17.46 20.61
N GLY A 77 -6.21 -16.18 20.65
CA GLY A 77 -5.85 -15.25 21.72
C GLY A 77 -5.11 -14.00 21.23
N TYR A 78 -4.55 -14.03 20.02
CA TYR A 78 -4.03 -12.85 19.34
C TYR A 78 -5.15 -12.11 18.59
N THR A 79 -5.01 -10.79 18.47
CA THR A 79 -6.00 -9.91 17.83
C THR A 79 -5.68 -9.72 16.35
N ALA A 80 -5.76 -10.82 15.61
CA ALA A 80 -5.65 -10.85 14.16
C ALA A 80 -7.05 -10.95 13.52
N GLU A 81 -7.26 -10.21 12.44
CA GLU A 81 -8.48 -10.21 11.64
C GLU A 81 -8.12 -10.62 10.22
N TYR A 82 -8.98 -11.45 9.61
CA TYR A 82 -8.69 -12.10 8.33
C TYR A 82 -9.82 -11.84 7.35
N VAL A 83 -9.48 -11.57 6.10
CA VAL A 83 -10.47 -11.45 5.02
C VAL A 83 -9.90 -11.97 3.71
N VAL A 84 -10.71 -12.75 2.99
CA VAL A 84 -10.29 -13.27 1.69
C VAL A 84 -10.31 -12.15 0.66
N CYS A 85 -9.22 -12.03 -0.11
CA CYS A 85 -9.14 -11.15 -1.27
C CYS A 85 -9.63 -11.87 -2.54
N SER A 86 -9.18 -13.11 -2.77
CA SER A 86 -9.53 -13.88 -3.96
C SER A 86 -9.16 -15.35 -3.76
N LYS A 87 -10.10 -16.29 -3.82
CA LYS A 87 -9.87 -17.74 -3.63
C LYS A 87 -8.95 -18.04 -2.42
N ARG A 88 -7.65 -18.30 -2.65
CA ARG A 88 -6.63 -18.66 -1.65
C ARG A 88 -5.67 -17.53 -1.30
N VAL A 89 -6.00 -16.31 -1.72
CA VAL A 89 -5.32 -15.08 -1.32
C VAL A 89 -6.14 -14.42 -0.23
N GLN A 90 -5.55 -14.24 0.95
CA GLN A 90 -6.19 -13.54 2.07
C GLN A 90 -5.35 -12.37 2.57
N VAL A 91 -6.03 -11.39 3.15
CA VAL A 91 -5.46 -10.25 3.84
C VAL A 91 -5.62 -10.49 5.33
N GLU A 92 -4.54 -10.29 6.05
CA GLU A 92 -4.45 -10.46 7.50
C GLU A 92 -4.07 -9.12 8.08
N TRP A 93 -4.78 -8.70 9.10
CA TRP A 93 -4.54 -7.44 9.79
C TRP A 93 -4.35 -7.71 11.27
N PHE A 94 -3.35 -7.07 11.86
CA PHE A 94 -2.90 -7.32 13.21
C PHE A 94 -3.05 -6.05 14.03
N LYS A 95 -3.81 -6.14 15.13
CA LYS A 95 -3.96 -5.01 16.05
C LYS A 95 -2.72 -4.77 16.90
N THR A 96 -1.87 -5.79 17.08
CA THR A 96 -0.62 -5.69 17.83
C THR A 96 0.55 -6.30 17.07
N GLU A 97 1.76 -5.81 17.36
CA GLU A 97 2.98 -6.32 16.74
C GLU A 97 3.28 -7.76 17.16
N GLU A 98 2.90 -8.17 18.38
CA GLU A 98 3.07 -9.53 18.86
C GLU A 98 2.24 -10.52 18.05
N ALA A 99 1.01 -10.16 17.68
CA ALA A 99 0.16 -10.98 16.82
C ALA A 99 0.78 -11.16 15.42
N ARG A 100 1.27 -10.06 14.83
CA ARG A 100 1.97 -10.09 13.54
C ARG A 100 3.21 -10.98 13.59
N ASN A 101 4.04 -10.81 14.62
CA ASN A 101 5.29 -11.56 14.76
C ASN A 101 5.03 -13.05 15.01
N ALA A 102 3.98 -13.39 15.75
CA ALA A 102 3.56 -14.78 15.95
C ALA A 102 3.13 -15.43 14.63
N GLU A 103 2.29 -14.76 13.83
CA GLU A 103 1.89 -15.30 12.51
C GLU A 103 3.08 -15.44 11.56
N GLN A 104 3.96 -14.44 11.54
CA GLN A 104 5.19 -14.48 10.75
C GLN A 104 6.05 -15.70 11.11
N GLN A 105 6.17 -16.02 12.39
CA GLN A 105 6.93 -17.17 12.86
C GLN A 105 6.27 -18.47 12.42
N LEU A 106 4.94 -18.57 12.47
CA LEU A 106 4.19 -19.75 12.01
C LEU A 106 4.39 -19.99 10.51
N TYR A 107 4.43 -18.93 9.70
CA TYR A 107 4.78 -19.05 8.29
C TYR A 107 6.24 -19.43 8.04
N ALA A 108 7.17 -18.89 8.84
CA ALA A 108 8.58 -19.27 8.74
C ALA A 108 8.83 -20.74 9.10
N ASP A 109 8.06 -21.28 10.05
CA ASP A 109 8.16 -22.67 10.51
C ASP A 109 7.36 -23.65 9.62
N SER A 110 6.51 -23.13 8.73
CA SER A 110 5.70 -23.94 7.83
C SER A 110 6.56 -24.65 6.78
N THR A 111 6.24 -25.92 6.54
CA THR A 111 6.81 -26.72 5.45
C THR A 111 6.01 -26.58 4.15
N GLN A 112 4.98 -25.74 4.12
CA GLN A 112 4.15 -25.52 2.93
C GLN A 112 4.66 -24.31 2.14
N PRO A 113 4.61 -24.37 0.79
CA PRO A 113 4.99 -23.24 -0.03
C PRO A 113 3.94 -22.12 0.05
N LEU A 114 4.38 -20.92 0.42
CA LEU A 114 3.54 -19.73 0.59
C LEU A 114 4.20 -18.52 -0.08
N ALA A 115 3.40 -17.66 -0.69
CA ALA A 115 3.84 -16.35 -1.12
C ALA A 115 3.20 -15.29 -0.21
N VAL A 116 4.05 -14.49 0.45
CA VAL A 116 3.62 -13.54 1.48
C VAL A 116 4.11 -12.14 1.13
N VAL A 117 3.26 -11.14 1.37
CA VAL A 117 3.65 -9.73 1.42
C VAL A 117 3.45 -9.24 2.84
N GLU A 118 4.53 -8.77 3.47
CA GLU A 118 4.52 -8.26 4.83
C GLU A 118 4.53 -6.73 4.85
N GLY A 119 3.51 -6.13 5.44
CA GLY A 119 3.42 -4.71 5.74
C GLY A 119 3.68 -4.41 7.21
N LYS A 120 3.33 -3.18 7.66
CA LYS A 120 3.58 -2.77 9.04
C LYS A 120 2.70 -3.51 10.05
N ASN A 121 1.40 -3.58 9.80
CA ASN A 121 0.42 -4.27 10.64
C ASN A 121 -0.54 -5.15 9.82
N TRP A 122 -0.09 -5.58 8.64
CA TRP A 122 -0.88 -6.40 7.73
C TRP A 122 0.02 -7.38 6.97
N MET A 123 -0.57 -8.47 6.49
CA MET A 123 0.03 -9.40 5.56
C MET A 123 -0.96 -9.75 4.45
N VAL A 124 -0.43 -10.10 3.27
CA VAL A 124 -1.20 -10.77 2.22
C VAL A 124 -0.55 -12.09 1.91
N VAL A 125 -1.31 -13.17 2.02
CA VAL A 125 -0.82 -14.54 1.89
C VAL A 125 -1.55 -15.21 0.75
N ASP A 126 -0.79 -15.75 -0.21
CA ASP A 126 -1.28 -16.64 -1.25
C ASP A 126 -0.92 -18.08 -0.91
N MET A 127 -1.96 -18.87 -0.63
CA MET A 127 -1.89 -20.28 -0.25
C MET A 127 -2.22 -21.22 -1.41
N SER A 128 -2.34 -20.71 -2.65
CA SER A 128 -2.67 -21.55 -3.82
C SER A 128 -1.74 -22.76 -3.95
N GLU A 129 -0.43 -22.58 -3.79
CA GLU A 129 0.55 -23.67 -3.95
C GLU A 129 0.46 -24.68 -2.79
N ALA A 130 0.42 -24.18 -1.55
CA ALA A 130 0.21 -24.98 -0.34
C ALA A 130 -1.02 -25.91 -0.46
N LEU A 131 -2.10 -25.40 -1.05
CA LEU A 131 -3.36 -26.13 -1.20
C LEU A 131 -3.48 -26.92 -2.52
N GLN A 132 -2.39 -27.01 -3.31
CA GLN A 132 -2.35 -27.69 -4.61
C GLN A 132 -3.41 -27.17 -5.60
N GLU A 133 -3.73 -25.88 -5.52
CA GLU A 133 -4.64 -25.19 -6.42
C GLU A 133 -3.88 -24.46 -7.53
N SER A 134 -4.61 -24.01 -8.55
CA SER A 134 -4.01 -23.15 -9.58
C SER A 134 -3.47 -21.86 -8.96
N PRO A 135 -2.35 -21.32 -9.47
CA PRO A 135 -1.81 -20.04 -9.03
C PRO A 135 -2.87 -18.94 -9.06
N SER A 136 -2.88 -18.07 -8.05
CA SER A 136 -3.88 -17.00 -7.94
C SER A 136 -3.81 -16.00 -9.09
N GLY A 137 -2.64 -15.87 -9.74
CA GLY A 137 -2.36 -14.86 -10.76
C GLY A 137 -2.28 -13.43 -10.22
N LYS A 138 -2.25 -13.25 -8.89
CA LYS A 138 -2.13 -11.95 -8.24
C LYS A 138 -0.68 -11.48 -8.23
N ASP A 139 -0.45 -10.21 -8.56
CA ASP A 139 0.89 -9.61 -8.54
C ASP A 139 1.28 -9.17 -7.12
N LEU A 140 1.71 -10.12 -6.30
CA LEU A 140 2.17 -9.84 -4.94
C LEU A 140 3.47 -9.03 -4.87
N LYS A 141 4.30 -9.07 -5.92
CA LYS A 141 5.52 -8.25 -5.97
C LYS A 141 5.17 -6.79 -6.23
N GLY A 142 4.26 -6.54 -7.17
CA GLY A 142 3.68 -5.21 -7.39
C GLY A 142 2.98 -4.68 -6.14
N LEU A 143 2.21 -5.52 -5.44
CA LEU A 143 1.59 -5.16 -4.16
C LEU A 143 2.61 -4.66 -3.13
N ALA A 144 3.70 -5.39 -2.94
CA ALA A 144 4.77 -5.01 -2.02
C ALA A 144 5.39 -3.66 -2.41
N GLN A 145 5.60 -3.42 -3.72
CA GLN A 145 6.14 -2.15 -4.21
C GLN A 145 5.19 -0.97 -3.98
N GLU A 146 3.90 -1.14 -4.28
CA GLU A 146 2.92 -0.06 -4.19
C GLU A 146 2.57 0.30 -2.74
N LEU A 147 2.42 -0.69 -1.85
CA LEU A 147 2.01 -0.46 -0.46
C LEU A 147 3.18 -0.36 0.53
N GLY A 148 4.42 -0.47 0.05
CA GLY A 148 5.61 -0.47 0.89
C GLY A 148 5.75 -1.71 1.77
N GLY A 149 5.36 -2.87 1.23
CA GLY A 149 5.55 -4.17 1.87
C GLY A 149 6.84 -4.87 1.45
N GLN A 150 7.10 -6.03 2.06
CA GLN A 150 8.18 -6.93 1.67
C GLN A 150 7.61 -8.24 1.14
N PHE A 151 7.91 -8.55 -0.13
CA PHE A 151 7.54 -9.83 -0.71
C PHE A 151 8.51 -10.94 -0.27
N LYS A 152 7.96 -12.08 0.17
CA LYS A 152 8.69 -13.30 0.52
C LYS A 152 8.05 -14.50 -0.18
N SER A 153 8.90 -15.32 -0.79
CA SER A 153 8.53 -16.66 -1.24
C SER A 153 9.05 -17.64 -0.20
N LEU A 154 8.15 -18.20 0.58
CA LEU A 154 8.47 -19.22 1.57
C LEU A 154 8.35 -20.56 0.86
N ASN A 155 9.50 -21.15 0.53
CA ASN A 155 9.51 -22.47 -0.06
C ASN A 155 9.56 -23.46 1.10
N GLY A 156 8.54 -24.31 1.20
CA GLY A 156 8.52 -25.41 2.16
C GLY A 156 9.87 -26.11 2.21
N ALA A 157 10.52 -26.10 3.37
CA ALA A 157 11.83 -26.72 3.53
C ALA A 157 11.74 -28.19 3.06
N LYS A 158 12.61 -28.54 2.10
CA LYS A 158 12.70 -29.86 1.50
C LYS A 158 13.48 -30.82 2.38
#